data_AF-A0AA38LK32-F1
#
_entry.id   AF-A0AA38LK32-F1
#
_cell.length_a   1.000
_cell.length_b   1.000
_cell.length_c   1.000
_cell.angle_alpha   90.00
_cell.angle_beta   90.00
_cell.angle_gamma   90.00
#
_symmetry.space_group_name_H-M   'P 1'
#
loop_
_entity.id
_entity.type
_entity.pdbx_description
1 polymer ?
#
loop_
_entity_poly.entity_id
_entity_poly.type
_entity_poly.pdbx_seq_one_letter_code
_entity_poly.pdbx_strand_id
1 'polypeptide(L)'
;TVNDNDVRNIVLSYLMHNCFKETAESFISCTGMKQPANCPVDIDRRKTIYNFALDGNALKAIELTNQLAPDLLQNNKDLLFDLLSLHYVELVRMRKCTDALEFAQNELTPFGKQDKYVEKLE
;
A
#
# COMPACT_ATOMS: atom_id res chain seq x y z
N THR A 1 -8.45 4.96 -36.04
CA THR A 1 -7.25 4.23 -35.61
C THR A 1 -6.85 4.75 -34.25
N VAL A 2 -6.44 3.88 -33.32
CA VAL A 2 -5.99 4.32 -31.99
C VAL A 2 -4.64 5.01 -32.15
N ASN A 3 -4.45 6.14 -31.47
CA ASN A 3 -3.21 6.92 -31.50
C ASN A 3 -2.13 6.24 -30.65
N ASP A 4 -0.97 5.98 -31.23
CA ASP A 4 0.17 5.36 -30.54
C ASP A 4 0.59 6.10 -29.26
N ASN A 5 0.49 7.44 -29.26
CA ASN A 5 0.85 8.22 -28.08
C ASN A 5 -0.09 7.93 -26.91
N ASP A 6 -1.37 7.70 -27.18
CA ASP A 6 -2.35 7.36 -26.15
C ASP A 6 -2.08 5.96 -25.58
N VAL A 7 -1.73 5.00 -26.44
CA VAL A 7 -1.30 3.65 -26.00
C VAL A 7 -0.08 3.74 -25.10
N ARG A 8 0.95 4.51 -25.50
CA ARG A 8 2.17 4.68 -24.72
C ARG A 8 1.90 5.35 -23.37
N ASN A 9 1.03 6.35 -23.33
CA ASN A 9 0.61 6.99 -22.08
C ASN A 9 -0.07 6.00 -21.13
N ILE A 10 -0.98 5.16 -21.64
CA ILE A 10 -1.66 4.14 -20.82
C ILE A 10 -0.66 3.13 -20.24
N VAL A 11 0.28 2.65 -21.06
CA VAL A 11 1.33 1.72 -20.61
C VAL A 11 2.18 2.39 -19.53
N LEU A 12 2.61 3.63 -19.74
CA LEU A 12 3.43 4.35 -18.76
C LEU A 12 2.67 4.58 -17.44
N SER A 13 1.40 4.99 -17.51
CA SER A 13 0.54 5.14 -16.34
C SER A 13 0.40 3.84 -15.56
N TYR A 14 0.22 2.71 -16.24
CA TYR A 14 0.16 1.40 -15.59
C TYR A 14 1.47 1.06 -14.85
N LEU A 15 2.62 1.24 -15.50
CA LEU A 15 3.93 0.96 -14.89
C LEU A 15 4.18 1.84 -13.67
N MET A 16 3.86 3.13 -13.76
CA MET A 16 4.02 4.09 -12.67
C MET A 16 3.08 3.80 -11.50
N HIS A 17 1.81 3.48 -11.80
CA HIS A 17 0.81 3.16 -10.78
C HIS A 17 1.23 1.93 -9.97
N ASN A 18 1.71 0.88 -10.64
CA ASN A 18 2.16 -0.37 -10.03
C ASN A 18 3.61 -0.33 -9.51
N CYS A 19 4.24 0.86 -9.50
CA CYS A 19 5.61 1.05 -8.99
C CYS A 19 6.68 0.22 -9.71
N PHE A 20 6.47 -0.13 -10.99
CA PHE A 20 7.45 -0.77 -11.86
C PHE A 20 8.45 0.26 -12.40
N LYS A 21 9.21 0.87 -11.49
CA LYS A 21 10.13 1.99 -11.77
C LYS A 21 11.10 1.67 -12.91
N GLU A 22 11.83 0.57 -12.79
CA GLU A 22 12.89 0.20 -13.70
C GLU A 22 12.33 -0.05 -15.12
N THR A 23 11.15 -0.67 -15.18
CA THR A 23 10.41 -0.88 -16.43
C THR A 23 9.89 0.44 -17.00
N ALA A 24 9.37 1.35 -16.17
CA ALA A 24 8.88 2.66 -16.59
C ALA A 24 10.02 3.53 -17.16
N GLU A 25 11.18 3.54 -16.51
CA GLU A 25 12.39 4.25 -16.96
C GLU A 25 12.88 3.70 -18.31
N SER A 26 12.97 2.38 -18.44
CA SER A 26 13.33 1.72 -19.69
C SER A 26 12.32 2.04 -20.79
N PHE A 27 11.02 2.00 -20.47
CA PHE A 27 9.94 2.30 -21.42
C PHE A 27 10.01 3.75 -21.92
N ILE A 28 10.23 4.73 -21.04
CA ILE A 28 10.42 6.14 -21.40
C ILE A 28 11.63 6.27 -22.34
N SER A 29 12.77 5.66 -21.99
CA SER A 29 13.98 5.71 -22.80
C SER A 29 13.78 5.14 -24.21
N CYS A 30 13.10 3.99 -24.33
CA CYS A 30 12.85 3.34 -25.63
C CYS A 30 11.82 4.05 -26.49
N THR A 31 10.86 4.76 -25.89
CA THR A 31 9.76 5.41 -26.60
C THR A 31 9.98 6.90 -26.86
N GLY A 32 11.01 7.51 -26.26
CA GLY A 32 11.28 8.95 -26.33
C GLY A 32 10.23 9.80 -25.60
N MET A 33 9.43 9.20 -24.71
CA MET A 33 8.44 9.93 -23.93
C MET A 33 9.08 10.88 -22.92
N LYS A 34 8.40 11.98 -22.59
CA LYS A 34 8.84 12.88 -21.53
C LYS A 34 8.52 12.27 -20.16
N GLN A 35 9.50 12.25 -19.27
CA GLN A 35 9.29 11.83 -17.89
C GLN A 35 8.44 12.89 -17.14
N PRO A 36 7.41 12.49 -16.37
CA PRO A 36 6.69 13.42 -15.51
C PRO A 36 7.56 13.87 -14.32
N ALA A 37 7.59 15.17 -14.05
CA ALA A 37 8.59 15.83 -13.19
C ALA A 37 8.72 15.28 -11.75
N ASN A 38 7.64 14.73 -11.17
CA ASN A 38 7.63 14.25 -9.77
C ASN A 38 7.55 12.71 -9.64
N CYS A 39 7.56 11.99 -10.75
CA CYS A 39 7.15 10.58 -10.73
C CYS A 39 8.12 9.61 -10.02
N PRO A 40 9.45 9.71 -10.18
CA PRO A 40 10.38 8.71 -9.62
C PRO A 40 10.38 8.67 -8.09
N VAL A 41 10.40 9.84 -7.44
CA VAL A 41 10.46 9.97 -5.97
C VAL A 41 9.20 9.41 -5.31
N ASP A 42 8.04 9.67 -5.91
CA ASP A 42 6.77 9.15 -5.40
C ASP A 42 6.65 7.63 -5.60
N ILE A 43 7.20 7.08 -6.69
CA ILE A 43 7.23 5.63 -6.92
C ILE A 43 8.10 4.94 -5.85
N ASP A 44 9.30 5.44 -5.57
CA ASP A 44 10.20 4.82 -4.59
C ASP A 44 9.56 4.79 -3.19
N ARG A 45 8.92 5.89 -2.78
CA ARG A 45 8.21 5.97 -1.49
C ARG A 45 7.05 4.98 -1.42
N ARG A 46 6.22 4.88 -2.47
CA ARG A 46 5.11 3.92 -2.54
C ARG A 46 5.59 2.47 -2.57
N LYS A 47 6.63 2.16 -3.36
CA LYS A 47 7.25 0.83 -3.45
C LYS A 47 7.79 0.40 -2.08
N THR A 48 8.41 1.32 -1.35
CA THR A 48 8.92 1.07 0.00
C THR A 48 7.79 0.73 0.98
N ILE A 49 6.69 1.50 0.98
CA ILE A 49 5.50 1.20 1.80
C ILE A 49 4.95 -0.19 1.48
N TYR A 50 4.81 -0.50 0.20
CA TYR A 50 4.29 -1.78 -0.28
C TYR A 50 5.16 -2.96 0.20
N ASN A 51 6.49 -2.83 0.11
CA ASN A 51 7.41 -3.87 0.58
C ASN A 51 7.30 -4.09 2.08
N PHE A 52 7.23 -3.04 2.91
CA PHE A 52 7.03 -3.21 4.36
C PHE A 52 5.73 -3.95 4.70
N ALA A 53 4.65 -3.68 3.96
CA ALA A 53 3.42 -4.43 4.14
C ALA A 53 3.60 -5.91 3.76
N LEU A 54 4.19 -6.20 2.60
CA LEU A 54 4.45 -7.58 2.15
C LEU A 54 5.36 -8.38 3.10
N ASP A 55 6.36 -7.72 3.70
CA ASP A 55 7.31 -8.34 4.63
C ASP A 55 6.73 -8.56 6.03
N GLY A 56 5.44 -8.29 6.24
CA GLY A 56 4.76 -8.43 7.53
C GLY A 56 4.99 -7.27 8.51
N ASN A 57 5.74 -6.24 8.11
CA ASN A 57 5.97 -5.03 8.89
C ASN A 57 4.91 -3.96 8.60
N ALA A 58 3.64 -4.33 8.81
CA ALA A 58 2.50 -3.47 8.55
C ALA A 58 2.50 -2.16 9.36
N LEU A 59 3.02 -2.16 10.59
CA LEU A 59 3.12 -0.93 11.39
C LEU A 59 4.05 0.10 10.73
N LYS A 60 5.18 -0.35 10.17
CA LYS A 60 6.06 0.56 9.42
C LYS A 60 5.41 1.05 8.13
N ALA A 61 4.65 0.20 7.45
CA ALA A 61 3.86 0.61 6.29
C ALA A 61 2.82 1.69 6.65
N ILE A 62 2.11 1.55 7.78
CA ILE A 62 1.17 2.56 8.30
C ILE A 62 1.89 3.89 8.56
N GLU A 63 3.01 3.86 9.28
CA GLU A 63 3.81 5.05 9.60
C GLU A 63 4.22 5.82 8.34
N LEU A 64 4.84 5.11 7.38
CA LEU A 64 5.29 5.70 6.12
C LEU A 64 4.13 6.18 5.24
N THR A 65 2.99 5.50 5.28
CA THR A 65 1.77 5.94 4.59
C THR A 65 1.29 7.27 5.14
N ASN A 66 1.23 7.44 6.47
CA ASN A 66 0.85 8.71 7.07
C ASN A 66 1.85 9.83 6.80
N GLN A 67 3.15 9.52 6.64
CA GLN A 67 4.17 10.50 6.24
C GLN A 67 4.05 10.90 4.76
N LEU A 68 3.57 10.01 3.89
CA LEU A 68 3.39 10.27 2.46
C LEU A 68 2.04 10.93 2.16
N ALA A 69 0.97 10.49 2.83
CA ALA A 69 -0.40 10.93 2.63
C ALA A 69 -1.16 10.91 3.99
N PRO A 70 -1.05 11.99 4.79
CA PRO A 70 -1.53 12.03 6.18
C PRO A 70 -2.99 11.65 6.41
N ASP A 71 -3.87 11.96 5.46
CA ASP A 71 -5.31 11.73 5.60
C ASP A 71 -5.78 10.42 4.96
N LEU A 72 -4.89 9.68 4.28
CA LEU A 72 -5.28 8.52 3.47
C LEU A 72 -5.86 7.39 4.31
N LEU A 73 -5.21 7.03 5.41
CA LEU A 73 -5.69 5.97 6.31
C LEU A 73 -6.86 6.44 7.20
N GLN A 74 -7.00 7.74 7.41
CA GLN A 74 -8.16 8.30 8.10
C GLN A 74 -9.41 8.18 7.23
N ASN A 75 -9.28 8.50 5.94
CA ASN A 75 -10.36 8.46 4.97
C ASN A 75 -10.64 7.04 4.44
N ASN A 76 -9.66 6.15 4.46
CA ASN A 76 -9.79 4.76 4.02
C ASN A 76 -9.60 3.79 5.20
N LYS A 77 -10.68 3.64 5.98
CA LYS A 77 -10.70 2.74 7.15
C LYS A 77 -10.57 1.27 6.78
N ASP A 78 -10.97 0.87 5.57
CA ASP A 78 -10.81 -0.50 5.08
C ASP A 78 -9.32 -0.86 4.94
N LEU A 79 -8.53 0.03 4.31
CA LEU A 79 -7.08 -0.18 4.19
C LEU A 79 -6.37 -0.17 5.54
N LEU A 80 -6.76 0.75 6.44
CA LEU A 80 -6.21 0.77 7.79
C LEU A 80 -6.50 -0.54 8.53
N PHE A 81 -7.74 -1.03 8.44
CA PHE A 81 -8.14 -2.29 9.05
C PHE A 81 -7.33 -3.47 8.49
N ASP A 82 -7.16 -3.55 7.18
CA ASP A 82 -6.40 -4.64 6.54
C ASP A 82 -4.91 -4.61 6.96
N LEU A 83 -4.31 -3.43 7.09
CA LEU A 83 -2.93 -3.28 7.59
C LEU A 83 -2.79 -3.68 9.08
N LEU A 84 -3.73 -3.26 9.94
CA LEU A 84 -3.72 -3.66 11.35
C LEU A 84 -3.93 -5.17 11.50
N SER A 85 -4.84 -5.75 10.71
CA SER A 85 -5.09 -7.19 10.66
C SER A 85 -3.86 -7.96 10.21
N LEU A 86 -3.11 -7.45 9.23
CA LEU A 86 -1.85 -8.04 8.80
C LEU A 86 -0.80 -8.08 9.92
N HIS A 87 -0.69 -7.01 10.71
CA HIS A 87 0.19 -7.01 11.89
C HIS A 87 -0.26 -8.02 12.94
N TYR A 88 -1.56 -8.08 13.24
CA TYR A 88 -2.12 -9.05 14.18
C TYR A 88 -1.80 -10.49 13.75
N VAL A 89 -2.01 -10.82 12.48
CA VAL A 89 -1.67 -12.14 11.93
C VAL A 89 -0.18 -12.43 12.10
N GLU A 90 0.69 -11.44 11.92
CA GLU A 90 2.13 -11.62 12.13
C GLU A 90 2.48 -11.93 13.59
N LEU A 91 1.84 -11.25 14.55
CA LEU A 91 2.00 -11.56 15.98
C LEU A 91 1.56 -13.00 16.29
N VAL A 92 0.44 -13.45 15.72
CA VAL A 92 -0.05 -14.83 15.85
C VAL A 92 0.94 -15.83 15.22
N ARG A 93 1.46 -15.54 14.02
CA ARG A 93 2.48 -16.38 13.35
C ARG A 93 3.75 -16.51 14.18
N MET A 94 4.18 -15.43 14.85
CA MET A 94 5.32 -15.42 15.78
C MET A 94 5.01 -16.09 17.13
N ARG A 95 3.79 -16.60 17.35
CA ARG A 95 3.32 -17.18 18.62
C ARG A 95 3.37 -16.23 19.81
N LYS A 96 3.29 -14.92 19.56
CA LYS A 96 3.23 -13.88 20.59
C LYS A 96 1.79 -13.67 21.02
N CYS A 97 1.19 -14.68 21.65
CA CYS A 97 -0.26 -14.69 21.93
C CYS A 97 -0.72 -13.55 22.84
N THR A 98 0.10 -13.15 23.82
CA THR A 98 -0.18 -12.02 24.71
C THR A 98 -0.24 -10.72 23.93
N ASP A 99 0.78 -10.46 23.12
CA ASP A 99 0.91 -9.23 22.35
C ASP A 99 -0.18 -9.16 21.27
N ALA A 100 -0.49 -10.29 20.63
CA ALA A 100 -1.58 -10.39 19.67
C ALA A 100 -2.93 -10.06 20.31
N LEU A 101 -3.22 -10.60 21.50
CA LEU A 101 -4.47 -10.35 22.21
C LEU A 101 -4.59 -8.88 22.62
N GLU A 102 -3.54 -8.31 23.20
CA GLU A 102 -3.49 -6.89 23.58
C GLU A 102 -3.67 -5.99 22.36
N PHE A 103 -2.97 -6.29 21.26
CA PHE A 103 -3.08 -5.54 20.02
C PHE A 103 -4.51 -5.58 19.46
N ALA A 104 -5.15 -6.76 19.42
CA ALA A 104 -6.52 -6.87 18.94
C ALA A 104 -7.51 -6.06 19.79
N GLN A 105 -7.35 -6.10 21.11
CA GLN A 105 -8.21 -5.35 22.03
C GLN A 105 -8.06 -3.84 21.86
N ASN A 106 -6.85 -3.33 21.64
CA ASN A 106 -6.59 -1.90 21.52
C ASN A 106 -6.91 -1.37 20.11
N GLU A 107 -6.46 -2.06 19.07
CA GLU A 107 -6.45 -1.54 17.70
C GLU A 107 -7.59 -2.07 16.83
N LEU A 108 -8.09 -3.29 17.06
CA LEU A 108 -9.12 -3.92 16.21
C LEU A 108 -10.55 -3.75 16.79
N THR A 109 -10.70 -3.64 18.11
CA THR A 109 -12.01 -3.41 18.76
C THR A 109 -12.82 -2.24 18.18
N PRO A 110 -12.23 -1.09 17.82
CA PRO A 110 -12.98 0.01 17.20
C PRO A 110 -13.70 -0.38 15.90
N PHE A 111 -13.21 -1.40 15.19
CA PHE A 111 -13.77 -1.90 13.95
C PHE A 111 -14.87 -2.96 14.18
N GLY A 112 -14.88 -3.63 15.33
CA GLY A 112 -15.85 -4.68 15.69
C GLY A 112 -17.30 -4.22 15.89
N LYS A 113 -17.62 -2.95 15.59
CA LYS A 113 -18.98 -2.40 15.60
C LYS A 113 -19.62 -2.32 14.20
N GLN A 114 -18.86 -2.60 13.15
CA GLN A 114 -19.35 -2.59 11.78
C GLN A 114 -19.32 -4.00 11.22
N ASP A 115 -20.48 -4.49 10.77
CA ASP A 115 -20.69 -5.86 10.31
C ASP A 115 -19.63 -6.31 9.28
N LYS A 116 -19.27 -5.42 8.34
CA LYS A 116 -18.26 -5.70 7.31
C LYS A 116 -16.87 -6.07 7.84
N TYR A 117 -16.51 -5.62 9.05
CA TYR A 117 -15.23 -5.96 9.67
C TYR A 117 -15.35 -7.13 10.63
N VAL A 118 -16.53 -7.31 11.24
CA VAL A 118 -16.81 -8.47 12.11
C VAL A 118 -16.67 -9.76 11.31
N GLU A 119 -17.25 -9.84 10.11
CA GLU A 119 -17.09 -11.00 9.22
C GLU A 119 -15.63 -11.33 8.87
N LYS A 120 -14.73 -10.33 8.90
CA LYS A 120 -13.29 -10.54 8.66
C LYS A 120 -12.52 -10.97 9.92
N LEU A 121 -13.09 -10.74 11.11
CA LEU A 121 -12.49 -11.06 12.40
C LEU A 121 -12.92 -12.45 12.92
N GLU A 122 -14.08 -12.95 12.47
CA GLU A 122 -14.58 -14.32 12.71
C GLU A 122 -13.81 -15.38 11.93
#